data_AF-A0A5Q4C474-F1
#
_entry.id   AF-A0A5Q4C474-F1
#
_cell.length_a   1.000
_cell.length_b   1.000
_cell.length_c   1.000
_cell.angle_alpha   90.00
_cell.angle_beta   90.00
_cell.angle_gamma   90.00
#
_symmetry.space_group_name_H-M   'P 1'
#
loop_
_entity.id
_entity.type
_entity.pdbx_description
1 polymer ?
#
loop_
_entity_poly.entity_id
_entity_poly.type
_entity_poly.pdbx_seq_one_letter_code
_entity_poly.pdbx_strand_id
1 'polypeptide(L)'
;MANTDEGNPGIVDEISRALRRLGIPSIVLQPRPELVQEEGIDIISFNSTAEIAANAPRYRRKSSTFIDGIHDVPEDQDMAPAQLYSTMSGRLFHSGRIAIVMVGLPARGKTHICVSLARYLGWLGVKTRIFHLGDYRRATVGKGGIVPEDYFFPDASPQSVILRQKILKKCREDIYAWLNHENGQVAIYDAVNPTAAGRRALAKELAKHDVQTLFIESYVNDEGILRENARNVKISSPDFAGMDPDEAAKLYLRRIDMKIPVFETMDEKELNYIKMINAGQKFFYNNVSFGYLSHRIVFYLTNLHIKSRTTYFVRAGVTTEEDSYKADAPLSEEGIAYAARMSEILLKHREQERAALVERGGPDVPLRPLSVWTSTRCRTVQTADYLKKKGFKVRQRSQMSQINPGVCEKMSERAIRHLYPEEVEKHELDPYHHRYPRAESYHDLAVRLEPIILELEREQSDLLIIAHESVLRVLYAYLMHCATMDIPVLKFPRDEIIEIIPAAYQNEAKRIHIPGIDPKITPGSPEDIHIPVPGSGLASGNLSPMPGLSSPAEPAERPPEKVINKAAEMVADRQNDED
;
A
#
# COMPACT_ATOMS: atom_id res chain seq x y z
N MET A 1 9.53 -42.55 2.77
CA MET A 1 10.37 -43.60 2.17
C MET A 1 9.55 -44.18 1.03
N ALA A 2 9.57 -43.57 -0.16
CA ALA A 2 10.59 -43.65 -1.22
C ALA A 2 10.19 -44.68 -2.29
N ASN A 3 10.24 -44.20 -3.55
CA ASN A 3 10.38 -44.93 -4.83
C ASN A 3 9.16 -45.63 -5.42
N THR A 4 8.91 -45.65 -6.74
CA THR A 4 9.25 -44.81 -7.92
C THR A 4 8.34 -45.32 -9.03
N ASP A 5 7.94 -44.42 -9.92
CA ASP A 5 7.23 -44.67 -11.18
C ASP A 5 8.21 -45.30 -12.20
N GLU A 6 7.85 -46.41 -12.85
CA GLU A 6 8.52 -46.89 -14.06
C GLU A 6 7.49 -47.11 -15.17
N GLY A 7 7.61 -46.27 -16.20
CA GLY A 7 6.79 -46.26 -17.40
C GLY A 7 6.94 -47.53 -18.24
N ASN A 8 5.81 -48.01 -18.74
CA ASN A 8 5.66 -49.23 -19.52
C ASN A 8 6.41 -49.15 -20.88
N PRO A 9 7.44 -49.98 -21.13
CA PRO A 9 8.27 -49.95 -22.34
C PRO A 9 7.57 -50.41 -23.64
N GLY A 10 6.30 -50.82 -23.58
CA GLY A 10 5.55 -51.32 -24.74
C GLY A 10 5.21 -50.26 -25.82
N ILE A 11 5.11 -48.98 -25.45
CA ILE A 11 4.60 -47.93 -26.35
C ILE A 11 5.64 -47.52 -27.41
N VAL A 12 6.93 -47.50 -27.07
CA VAL A 12 8.01 -47.11 -28.00
C VAL A 12 8.18 -48.14 -29.13
N ASP A 13 7.95 -49.41 -28.81
CA ASP A 13 8.05 -50.50 -29.78
C ASP A 13 6.83 -50.56 -30.72
N GLU A 14 5.66 -50.12 -30.23
CA GLU A 14 4.43 -50.00 -31.01
C GLU A 14 4.51 -48.84 -32.02
N ILE A 15 5.09 -47.70 -31.61
CA ILE A 15 5.37 -46.55 -32.49
C ILE A 15 6.41 -46.92 -33.55
N SER A 16 7.47 -47.65 -33.20
CA SER A 16 8.49 -48.10 -34.14
C SER A 16 7.97 -49.12 -35.17
N ARG A 17 6.94 -49.90 -34.83
CA ARG A 17 6.23 -50.77 -35.79
C ARG A 17 5.29 -49.99 -36.69
N ALA A 18 4.62 -48.97 -36.18
CA ALA A 18 3.75 -48.09 -36.96
C ALA A 18 4.54 -47.29 -38.02
N LEU A 19 5.72 -46.77 -37.66
CA LEU A 19 6.58 -46.00 -38.57
C LEU A 19 7.18 -46.84 -39.69
N ARG A 20 7.49 -48.13 -39.43
CA ARG A 20 7.93 -49.08 -40.48
C ARG A 20 6.82 -49.44 -41.47
N ARG A 21 5.56 -49.50 -41.03
CA ARG A 21 4.39 -49.71 -41.92
C ARG A 21 4.12 -48.50 -42.82
N LEU A 22 4.59 -47.32 -42.44
CA LEU A 22 4.43 -46.06 -43.20
C LEU A 22 5.63 -45.73 -44.11
N GLY A 23 6.63 -46.62 -44.21
CA GLY A 23 7.75 -46.46 -45.14
C GLY A 23 8.74 -45.34 -44.78
N ILE A 24 8.78 -44.89 -43.52
CA ILE A 24 9.66 -43.81 -43.08
C ILE A 24 10.97 -44.44 -42.53
N PRO A 25 12.15 -44.16 -43.12
CA PRO A 25 13.42 -44.72 -42.64
C PRO A 25 13.89 -44.03 -41.34
N SER A 26 14.38 -44.84 -40.41
CA SER A 26 14.90 -44.43 -39.09
C SER A 26 16.26 -43.71 -39.22
N ILE A 27 16.34 -42.46 -38.75
CA ILE A 27 17.57 -41.67 -38.70
C ILE A 27 18.35 -41.99 -37.41
N VAL A 28 19.60 -42.43 -37.57
CA VAL A 28 20.58 -42.63 -36.49
C VAL A 28 21.48 -41.39 -36.43
N LEU A 29 21.54 -40.72 -35.27
CA LEU A 29 22.46 -39.59 -35.04
C LEU A 29 23.76 -40.09 -34.37
N GLN A 30 24.91 -39.85 -35.01
CA GLN A 30 26.25 -39.92 -34.40
C GLN A 30 26.84 -38.49 -34.30
N PRO A 31 27.67 -38.18 -33.28
CA PRO A 31 28.15 -36.82 -33.05
C PRO A 31 29.47 -36.55 -33.80
N ARG A 32 29.57 -35.40 -34.46
CA ARG A 32 30.84 -34.75 -34.83
C ARG A 32 30.77 -33.25 -34.50
N PRO A 33 31.90 -32.65 -34.08
CA PRO A 33 31.90 -31.32 -33.48
C PRO A 33 32.06 -30.21 -34.53
N GLU A 34 31.58 -29.03 -34.12
CA GLU A 34 31.88 -27.67 -34.60
C GLU A 34 31.03 -27.04 -35.72
N LEU A 35 30.50 -25.87 -35.34
CA LEU A 35 30.10 -24.68 -36.11
C LEU A 35 28.73 -24.67 -36.79
N VAL A 36 27.67 -24.41 -36.00
CA VAL A 36 26.58 -23.51 -36.40
C VAL A 36 26.13 -22.70 -35.17
N GLN A 37 26.16 -21.38 -35.31
CA GLN A 37 25.52 -20.43 -34.39
C GLN A 37 24.00 -20.64 -34.47
N GLU A 38 23.39 -21.22 -33.44
CA GLU A 38 21.95 -21.16 -33.22
C GLU A 38 21.66 -20.12 -32.14
N GLU A 39 20.91 -19.09 -32.53
CA GLU A 39 20.29 -18.13 -31.62
C GLU A 39 19.46 -18.89 -30.58
N GLY A 40 19.83 -18.70 -29.32
CA GLY A 40 19.18 -19.34 -28.19
C GLY A 40 17.69 -19.02 -28.15
N ILE A 41 16.86 -20.06 -28.14
CA ILE A 41 15.56 -19.98 -27.51
C ILE A 41 15.84 -19.89 -26.01
N ASP A 42 15.86 -18.66 -25.49
CA ASP A 42 15.97 -18.41 -24.06
C ASP A 42 14.88 -19.20 -23.33
N ILE A 43 15.32 -20.10 -22.45
CA ILE A 43 14.49 -20.68 -21.40
C ILE A 43 14.09 -19.51 -20.51
N ILE A 44 12.91 -18.94 -20.77
CA ILE A 44 12.38 -17.81 -20.00
C ILE A 44 12.26 -18.25 -18.53
N SER A 45 13.15 -17.69 -17.71
CA SER A 45 13.11 -17.66 -16.26
C SER A 45 11.67 -17.59 -15.73
N PHE A 46 11.27 -18.58 -14.91
CA PHE A 46 9.97 -18.61 -14.25
C PHE A 46 9.94 -17.62 -13.09
N ASN A 47 9.67 -16.35 -13.38
CA ASN A 47 9.64 -15.32 -12.35
C ASN A 47 8.49 -15.55 -11.35
N SER A 48 8.78 -15.60 -10.06
CA SER A 48 7.84 -15.64 -8.92
C SER A 48 6.97 -14.37 -8.83
N THR A 49 5.85 -14.39 -8.07
CA THR A 49 5.05 -13.18 -7.81
C THR A 49 5.91 -12.01 -7.29
N ALA A 50 6.90 -12.31 -6.45
CA ALA A 50 7.81 -11.32 -5.90
C ALA A 50 8.64 -10.64 -6.99
N GLU A 51 9.13 -11.41 -7.96
CA GLU A 51 9.85 -10.89 -9.13
C GLU A 51 8.90 -10.18 -10.11
N ILE A 52 7.63 -10.58 -10.20
CA ILE A 52 6.61 -9.89 -10.99
C ILE A 52 6.32 -8.50 -10.38
N ALA A 53 6.17 -8.42 -9.05
CA ALA A 53 5.99 -7.17 -8.32
C ALA A 53 7.23 -6.27 -8.41
N ALA A 54 8.43 -6.85 -8.24
CA ALA A 54 9.72 -6.14 -8.36
C ALA A 54 9.96 -5.55 -9.76
N ASN A 55 9.44 -6.19 -10.81
CA ASN A 55 9.54 -5.73 -12.19
C ASN A 55 8.38 -4.82 -12.64
N ALA A 56 7.42 -4.52 -11.76
CA ALA A 56 6.34 -3.60 -12.08
C ALA A 56 6.89 -2.19 -12.33
N PRO A 57 6.36 -1.44 -13.32
CA PRO A 57 6.89 -0.13 -13.71
C PRO A 57 6.80 0.97 -12.63
N ARG A 58 6.20 0.67 -11.46
CA ARG A 58 6.11 1.55 -10.29
C ARG A 58 6.68 0.90 -9.02
N TYR A 59 7.61 -0.05 -9.17
CA TYR A 59 8.27 -0.66 -8.02
C TYR A 59 9.00 0.38 -7.17
N ARG A 60 8.68 0.41 -5.89
CA ARG A 60 9.24 1.32 -4.90
C ARG A 60 10.68 0.89 -4.55
N ARG A 61 11.61 1.85 -4.50
CA ARG A 61 12.88 1.63 -3.77
C ARG A 61 12.56 1.62 -2.28
N LYS A 62 12.95 0.57 -1.54
CA LYS A 62 12.60 0.36 -0.11
C LYS A 62 12.80 1.61 0.77
N SER A 63 13.82 2.42 0.48
CA SER A 63 14.12 3.68 1.19
C SER A 63 13.16 4.85 0.94
N SER A 64 12.27 4.78 -0.05
CA SER A 64 11.35 5.89 -0.38
C SER A 64 10.10 5.87 0.49
N THR A 65 9.91 6.81 1.42
CA THR A 65 8.67 6.93 2.21
C THR A 65 7.51 7.59 1.44
N PHE A 66 7.71 7.96 0.16
CA PHE A 66 6.74 8.76 -0.59
C PHE A 66 5.75 7.94 -1.42
N ILE A 67 5.95 6.62 -1.50
CA ILE A 67 5.03 5.67 -2.14
C ILE A 67 4.70 4.61 -1.10
N ASP A 68 3.44 4.18 -1.00
CA ASP A 68 3.07 3.16 -0.03
C ASP A 68 3.70 1.79 -0.32
N GLY A 69 3.87 0.99 0.73
CA GLY A 69 4.51 -0.34 0.65
C GLY A 69 3.54 -1.48 0.36
N ILE A 70 2.31 -1.22 -0.12
CA ILE A 70 1.24 -2.23 -0.14
C ILE A 70 1.51 -3.41 -1.09
N HIS A 71 2.36 -3.21 -2.09
CA HIS A 71 2.79 -4.24 -3.06
C HIS A 71 4.19 -4.77 -2.77
N ASP A 72 4.85 -4.30 -1.72
CA ASP A 72 6.18 -4.78 -1.35
C ASP A 72 6.07 -6.21 -0.81
N VAL A 73 7.11 -7.01 -1.08
CA VAL A 73 7.24 -8.35 -0.51
C VAL A 73 8.10 -8.21 0.75
N PRO A 74 7.54 -8.38 1.96
CA PRO A 74 8.32 -8.24 3.17
C PRO A 74 9.41 -9.31 3.22
N GLU A 75 10.66 -8.92 3.47
CA GLU A 75 11.78 -9.84 3.67
C GLU A 75 11.72 -10.48 5.06
N ASP A 76 11.37 -9.69 6.07
CA ASP A 76 11.07 -10.15 7.42
C ASP A 76 9.57 -10.04 7.69
N GLN A 77 8.97 -11.15 8.11
CA GLN A 77 7.52 -11.27 8.40
C GLN A 77 7.12 -10.57 9.70
N ASP A 78 7.95 -9.67 10.20
CA ASP A 78 7.79 -9.07 11.50
C ASP A 78 6.76 -7.95 11.42
N MET A 79 5.54 -8.43 11.64
CA MET A 79 4.55 -7.79 12.49
C MET A 79 3.76 -6.68 11.79
N ALA A 80 2.43 -6.83 11.79
CA ALA A 80 1.51 -5.76 11.44
C ALA A 80 1.48 -4.70 12.56
N PRO A 81 0.94 -3.50 12.33
CA PRO A 81 0.87 -2.51 13.40
C PRO A 81 -0.08 -2.94 14.54
N ALA A 82 -1.40 -3.07 14.29
CA ALA A 82 -2.34 -3.34 15.39
C ALA A 82 -2.36 -4.80 15.88
N GLN A 83 -1.90 -5.76 15.07
CA GLN A 83 -1.77 -7.20 15.40
C GLN A 83 -2.88 -7.82 16.26
N LEU A 84 -4.12 -7.38 16.09
CA LEU A 84 -5.25 -7.89 16.87
C LEU A 84 -5.40 -9.41 16.77
N TYR A 85 -4.86 -9.99 15.70
CA TYR A 85 -4.98 -11.40 15.40
C TYR A 85 -3.68 -12.10 15.07
N SER A 86 -2.53 -11.50 15.42
CA SER A 86 -1.24 -12.18 15.25
C SER A 86 -1.17 -13.35 16.22
N THR A 87 -1.00 -14.56 15.70
CA THR A 87 -0.78 -15.78 16.48
C THR A 87 0.65 -16.26 16.26
N MET A 88 1.15 -17.20 17.07
CA MET A 88 2.46 -17.83 16.82
C MET A 88 2.56 -18.47 15.42
N SER A 89 1.43 -18.90 14.85
CA SER A 89 1.39 -19.41 13.48
C SER A 89 1.19 -18.30 12.42
N GLY A 90 1.01 -17.04 12.81
CA GLY A 90 0.71 -15.92 11.92
C GLY A 90 -0.66 -16.01 11.23
N ARG A 91 -1.53 -16.92 11.68
CA ARG A 91 -2.87 -17.15 11.14
C ARG A 91 -3.93 -17.08 12.24
N LEU A 92 -5.06 -16.44 11.95
CA LEU A 92 -6.29 -16.65 12.70
C LEU A 92 -6.72 -18.12 12.60
N PHE A 93 -6.43 -18.91 13.64
CA PHE A 93 -6.66 -20.36 13.66
C PHE A 93 -8.10 -20.76 13.24
N HIS A 94 -9.09 -19.95 13.63
CA HIS A 94 -10.51 -20.21 13.38
C HIS A 94 -11.00 -19.75 11.99
N SER A 95 -10.22 -18.96 11.25
CA SER A 95 -10.65 -18.36 9.97
C SER A 95 -10.21 -19.14 8.75
N GLY A 96 -9.31 -20.13 8.90
CA GLY A 96 -8.75 -20.89 7.78
C GLY A 96 -8.01 -20.02 6.76
N ARG A 97 -7.89 -20.53 5.52
CA ARG A 97 -7.36 -19.82 4.35
C ARG A 97 -8.51 -19.27 3.52
N ILE A 98 -8.42 -18.03 3.09
CA ILE A 98 -9.48 -17.36 2.32
C ILE A 98 -8.90 -16.81 1.01
N ALA A 99 -9.57 -17.09 -0.09
CA ALA A 99 -9.39 -16.42 -1.36
C ALA A 99 -10.53 -15.42 -1.58
N ILE A 100 -10.21 -14.14 -1.57
CA ILE A 100 -11.13 -13.06 -1.93
C ILE A 100 -11.07 -12.88 -3.44
N VAL A 101 -12.16 -13.17 -4.13
CA VAL A 101 -12.22 -13.14 -5.59
C VAL A 101 -12.99 -11.91 -6.04
N MET A 102 -12.31 -10.98 -6.70
CA MET A 102 -12.97 -9.79 -7.21
C MET A 102 -13.83 -10.12 -8.44
N VAL A 103 -14.99 -9.48 -8.53
CA VAL A 103 -15.92 -9.62 -9.65
C VAL A 103 -16.31 -8.23 -10.13
N GLY A 104 -16.33 -8.01 -11.43
CA GLY A 104 -16.78 -6.74 -11.99
C GLY A 104 -16.05 -6.32 -13.25
N LEU A 105 -16.76 -5.58 -14.09
CA LEU A 105 -16.22 -4.98 -15.29
C LEU A 105 -14.99 -4.09 -15.00
N PRO A 106 -14.14 -3.80 -16.00
CA PRO A 106 -13.10 -2.78 -15.86
C PRO A 106 -13.72 -1.43 -15.40
N ALA A 107 -12.91 -0.58 -14.77
CA ALA A 107 -13.28 0.75 -14.28
C ALA A 107 -14.31 0.82 -13.14
N ARG A 108 -14.67 -0.30 -12.52
CA ARG A 108 -15.66 -0.30 -11.44
C ARG A 108 -15.08 -0.05 -10.04
N GLY A 109 -13.74 0.02 -9.90
CA GLY A 109 -13.07 0.31 -8.62
C GLY A 109 -12.52 -0.93 -7.89
N LYS A 110 -12.45 -2.09 -8.55
CA LYS A 110 -11.94 -3.35 -7.97
C LYS A 110 -10.56 -3.20 -7.32
N THR A 111 -9.59 -2.66 -8.05
CA THR A 111 -8.21 -2.50 -7.56
C THR A 111 -8.16 -1.61 -6.31
N HIS A 112 -8.91 -0.52 -6.28
CA HIS A 112 -9.02 0.33 -5.08
C HIS A 112 -9.57 -0.45 -3.88
N ILE A 113 -10.60 -1.27 -4.08
CA ILE A 113 -11.16 -2.14 -3.03
C ILE A 113 -10.10 -3.16 -2.56
N CYS A 114 -9.35 -3.77 -3.48
CA CYS A 114 -8.30 -4.74 -3.15
C CYS A 114 -7.22 -4.12 -2.26
N VAL A 115 -6.68 -2.98 -2.68
CA VAL A 115 -5.60 -2.27 -2.00
C VAL A 115 -6.04 -1.79 -0.63
N SER A 116 -7.23 -1.21 -0.54
CA SER A 116 -7.79 -0.74 0.73
C SER A 116 -8.04 -1.90 1.70
N LEU A 117 -8.60 -3.01 1.19
CA LEU A 117 -8.87 -4.19 2.00
C LEU A 117 -7.57 -4.88 2.45
N ALA A 118 -6.57 -4.98 1.58
CA ALA A 118 -5.26 -5.51 1.94
C ALA A 118 -4.59 -4.68 3.03
N ARG A 119 -4.66 -3.34 2.92
CA ARG A 119 -4.13 -2.42 3.94
C ARG A 119 -4.79 -2.63 5.29
N TYR A 120 -6.12 -2.73 5.31
CA TYR A 120 -6.88 -2.98 6.54
C TYR A 120 -6.64 -4.37 7.13
N LEU A 121 -6.66 -5.43 6.33
CA LEU A 121 -6.37 -6.77 6.80
C LEU A 121 -4.94 -6.90 7.29
N GLY A 122 -3.99 -6.31 6.56
CA GLY A 122 -2.60 -6.16 6.97
C GLY A 122 -2.49 -5.46 8.31
N TRP A 123 -3.15 -4.32 8.50
CA TRP A 123 -3.20 -3.59 9.77
C TRP A 123 -3.64 -4.46 10.96
N LEU A 124 -4.67 -5.27 10.75
CA LEU A 124 -5.22 -6.18 11.76
C LEU A 124 -4.28 -7.36 12.12
N GLY A 125 -3.18 -7.55 11.41
CA GLY A 125 -2.30 -8.71 11.58
C GLY A 125 -2.66 -9.91 10.71
N VAL A 126 -3.57 -9.76 9.75
CA VAL A 126 -3.91 -10.84 8.82
C VAL A 126 -2.94 -10.82 7.65
N LYS A 127 -2.13 -11.87 7.51
CA LYS A 127 -1.22 -12.05 6.37
C LYS A 127 -2.03 -12.08 5.07
N THR A 128 -1.95 -10.99 4.31
CA THR A 128 -2.78 -10.72 3.12
C THR A 128 -1.88 -10.35 1.96
N ARG A 129 -2.13 -10.91 0.77
CA ARG A 129 -1.41 -10.55 -0.45
C ARG A 129 -2.39 -10.37 -1.62
N ILE A 130 -2.12 -9.38 -2.46
CA ILE A 130 -2.92 -9.11 -3.66
C ILE A 130 -2.25 -9.78 -4.87
N PHE A 131 -3.08 -10.39 -5.71
CA PHE A 131 -2.69 -11.06 -6.95
C PHE A 131 -3.44 -10.38 -8.10
N HIS A 132 -2.85 -9.34 -8.66
CA HIS A 132 -3.40 -8.62 -9.81
C HIS A 132 -3.15 -9.40 -11.10
N LEU A 133 -4.19 -9.93 -11.73
CA LEU A 133 -4.04 -10.69 -12.99
C LEU A 133 -3.39 -9.84 -14.12
N GLY A 134 -3.57 -8.52 -14.07
CA GLY A 134 -2.91 -7.59 -14.98
C GLY A 134 -1.38 -7.63 -14.91
N ASP A 135 -0.82 -7.83 -13.72
CA ASP A 135 0.62 -7.87 -13.47
C ASP A 135 1.23 -9.13 -14.09
N TYR A 136 0.58 -10.27 -13.88
CA TYR A 136 0.95 -11.55 -14.50
C TYR A 136 0.91 -11.47 -16.02
N ARG A 137 -0.10 -10.79 -16.58
CA ARG A 137 -0.18 -10.56 -18.03
C ARG A 137 1.01 -9.74 -18.51
N ARG A 138 1.32 -8.61 -17.85
CA ARG A 138 2.46 -7.76 -18.23
C ARG A 138 3.80 -8.49 -18.10
N ALA A 139 3.99 -9.27 -17.05
CA ALA A 139 5.20 -10.08 -16.87
C ALA A 139 5.33 -11.19 -17.92
N THR A 140 4.22 -11.79 -18.35
CA THR A 140 4.23 -12.86 -19.36
C THR A 140 4.48 -12.31 -20.77
N VAL A 141 3.98 -11.12 -21.08
CA VAL A 141 4.15 -10.46 -22.38
C VAL A 141 5.51 -9.74 -22.48
N GLY A 142 6.10 -9.35 -21.34
CA GLY A 142 7.40 -8.67 -21.29
C GLY A 142 7.32 -7.16 -21.50
N LYS A 143 8.42 -6.45 -21.18
CA LYS A 143 8.52 -5.00 -21.40
C LYS A 143 8.52 -4.70 -22.90
N GLY A 144 7.53 -3.95 -23.38
CA GLY A 144 7.37 -3.62 -24.80
C GLY A 144 6.70 -4.71 -25.65
N GLY A 145 6.30 -5.85 -25.06
CA GLY A 145 5.54 -6.87 -25.77
C GLY A 145 4.13 -6.38 -26.08
N ILE A 146 3.67 -6.66 -27.31
CA ILE A 146 2.33 -6.29 -27.75
C ILE A 146 1.36 -7.35 -27.24
N VAL A 147 0.45 -6.94 -26.35
CA VAL A 147 -0.69 -7.78 -25.98
C VAL A 147 -1.54 -7.98 -27.25
N PRO A 148 -1.84 -9.23 -27.67
CA PRO A 148 -2.67 -9.45 -28.86
C PRO A 148 -3.96 -8.62 -28.80
N GLU A 149 -4.35 -8.02 -29.93
CA GLU A 149 -5.52 -7.12 -29.95
C GLU A 149 -6.79 -7.85 -29.48
N ASP A 150 -6.90 -9.14 -29.81
CA ASP A 150 -8.00 -10.00 -29.43
C ASP A 150 -7.89 -10.58 -28.01
N TYR A 151 -6.82 -10.30 -27.27
CA TYR A 151 -6.59 -10.78 -25.91
C TYR A 151 -7.70 -10.37 -24.93
N PHE A 152 -8.51 -9.35 -25.23
CA PHE A 152 -9.63 -8.96 -24.37
C PHE A 152 -11.01 -9.42 -24.89
N PHE A 153 -11.10 -10.02 -26.09
CA PHE A 153 -12.37 -10.38 -26.72
C PHE A 153 -12.89 -11.77 -26.31
N PRO A 154 -14.21 -11.95 -26.13
CA PRO A 154 -14.78 -13.27 -25.82
C PRO A 154 -14.46 -14.34 -26.88
N ASP A 155 -14.47 -13.95 -28.15
CA ASP A 155 -14.23 -14.74 -29.36
C ASP A 155 -12.76 -14.68 -29.83
N ALA A 156 -11.83 -14.68 -28.88
CA ALA A 156 -10.41 -14.61 -29.18
C ALA A 156 -9.89 -15.85 -29.92
N SER A 157 -8.82 -15.63 -30.68
CA SER A 157 -8.05 -16.69 -31.35
C SER A 157 -7.58 -17.77 -30.35
N PRO A 158 -7.37 -19.01 -30.82
CA PRO A 158 -6.83 -20.08 -29.98
C PRO A 158 -5.53 -19.69 -29.27
N GLN A 159 -4.66 -18.89 -29.92
CA GLN A 159 -3.43 -18.39 -29.32
C GLN A 159 -3.68 -17.47 -28.13
N SER A 160 -4.59 -16.51 -28.26
CA SER A 160 -4.99 -15.61 -27.16
C SER A 160 -5.70 -16.35 -26.02
N VAL A 161 -6.49 -17.38 -26.33
CA VAL A 161 -7.08 -18.26 -25.32
C VAL A 161 -6.01 -19.03 -24.55
N ILE A 162 -5.05 -19.65 -25.25
CA ILE A 162 -3.92 -20.37 -24.62
C ILE A 162 -3.11 -19.42 -23.74
N LEU A 163 -2.82 -18.20 -24.21
CA LEU A 163 -2.11 -17.19 -23.45
C LEU A 163 -2.86 -16.81 -22.16
N ARG A 164 -4.18 -16.58 -22.24
CA ARG A 164 -5.01 -16.32 -21.05
C ARG A 164 -4.96 -17.48 -20.06
N GLN A 165 -5.07 -18.72 -20.54
CA GLN A 165 -5.01 -19.90 -19.68
C GLN A 165 -3.65 -20.06 -19.01
N LYS A 166 -2.55 -19.79 -19.72
CA LYS A 166 -1.20 -19.78 -19.16
C LYS A 166 -1.06 -18.75 -18.02
N ILE A 167 -1.52 -17.52 -18.24
CA ILE A 167 -1.48 -16.43 -17.25
C ILE A 167 -2.34 -16.77 -16.02
N LEU A 168 -3.57 -17.26 -16.25
CA LEU A 168 -4.50 -17.67 -15.18
C LEU A 168 -3.91 -18.80 -14.35
N LYS A 169 -3.35 -19.83 -14.99
CA LYS A 169 -2.73 -20.98 -14.33
C LYS A 169 -1.60 -20.52 -13.42
N LYS A 170 -0.67 -19.71 -13.94
CA LYS A 170 0.45 -19.18 -13.16
C LYS A 170 -0.01 -18.37 -11.94
N CYS A 171 -0.97 -17.47 -12.14
CA CYS A 171 -1.52 -16.65 -11.05
C CYS A 171 -2.16 -17.51 -9.94
N ARG A 172 -2.86 -18.58 -10.30
CA ARG A 172 -3.45 -19.52 -9.34
C ARG A 172 -2.41 -20.36 -8.61
N GLU A 173 -1.40 -20.87 -9.32
CA GLU A 173 -0.29 -21.61 -8.72
C GLU A 173 0.42 -20.78 -7.65
N ASP A 174 0.66 -19.50 -7.92
CA ASP A 174 1.25 -18.56 -6.96
C ASP A 174 0.31 -18.29 -5.76
N ILE A 175 -1.01 -18.18 -5.98
CA ILE A 175 -1.99 -18.08 -4.88
C ILE A 175 -1.91 -19.32 -3.97
N TYR A 176 -1.87 -20.52 -4.55
CA TYR A 176 -1.76 -21.76 -3.78
C TYR A 176 -0.43 -21.84 -3.05
N ALA A 177 0.67 -21.51 -3.72
CA ALA A 177 2.00 -21.53 -3.12
C ALA A 177 2.06 -20.59 -1.90
N TRP A 178 1.53 -19.38 -2.04
CA TRP A 178 1.51 -18.42 -0.94
C TRP A 178 0.62 -18.87 0.24
N LEU A 179 -0.58 -19.39 -0.05
CA LEU A 179 -1.51 -19.89 0.97
C LEU A 179 -1.02 -21.19 1.64
N ASN A 180 -0.24 -22.02 0.96
CA ASN A 180 0.15 -23.34 1.46
C ASN A 180 1.56 -23.39 2.04
N HIS A 181 2.49 -22.59 1.49
CA HIS A 181 3.93 -22.71 1.76
C HIS A 181 4.54 -21.44 2.35
N GLU A 182 3.99 -20.25 2.08
CA GLU A 182 4.50 -18.97 2.62
C GLU A 182 3.74 -18.49 3.86
N ASN A 183 2.96 -19.37 4.49
CA ASN A 183 2.14 -19.06 5.67
C ASN A 183 1.12 -17.93 5.43
N GLY A 184 0.69 -17.70 4.19
CA GLY A 184 -0.36 -16.72 3.85
C GLY A 184 -1.73 -17.12 4.40
N GLN A 185 -2.60 -16.13 4.64
CA GLN A 185 -3.96 -16.36 5.14
C GLN A 185 -5.05 -15.87 4.17
N VAL A 186 -4.94 -14.65 3.63
CA VAL A 186 -5.94 -14.06 2.72
C VAL A 186 -5.33 -13.69 1.37
N ALA A 187 -5.71 -14.39 0.30
CA ALA A 187 -5.27 -14.07 -1.06
C ALA A 187 -6.35 -13.25 -1.74
N ILE A 188 -6.04 -12.03 -2.18
CA ILE A 188 -6.98 -11.19 -2.94
C ILE A 188 -6.68 -11.35 -4.42
N TYR A 189 -7.56 -12.05 -5.13
CA TYR A 189 -7.45 -12.30 -6.57
C TYR A 189 -8.20 -11.21 -7.37
N ASP A 190 -7.45 -10.22 -7.88
CA ASP A 190 -7.99 -9.11 -8.66
C ASP A 190 -8.06 -9.45 -10.16
N ALA A 191 -9.25 -9.86 -10.59
CA ALA A 191 -9.60 -10.14 -11.96
C ALA A 191 -11.06 -9.74 -12.25
N VAL A 192 -11.53 -9.94 -13.49
CA VAL A 192 -12.91 -9.60 -13.88
C VAL A 192 -13.92 -10.66 -13.43
N ASN A 193 -13.55 -11.95 -13.52
CA ASN A 193 -14.37 -13.11 -13.18
C ASN A 193 -15.84 -13.01 -13.69
N PRO A 194 -16.03 -12.94 -15.02
CA PRO A 194 -17.26 -12.44 -15.65
C PRO A 194 -18.46 -13.40 -15.62
N THR A 195 -18.26 -14.72 -15.59
CA THR A 195 -19.33 -15.71 -15.76
C THR A 195 -19.59 -16.50 -14.48
N ALA A 196 -20.85 -16.84 -14.22
CA ALA A 196 -21.26 -17.61 -13.06
C ALA A 196 -20.71 -19.03 -13.08
N ALA A 197 -20.68 -19.67 -14.26
CA ALA A 197 -20.05 -20.98 -14.44
C ALA A 197 -18.57 -20.95 -14.05
N GLY A 198 -17.84 -19.91 -14.46
CA GLY A 198 -16.43 -19.73 -14.12
C GLY A 198 -16.20 -19.53 -12.62
N ARG A 199 -17.05 -18.73 -11.96
CA ARG A 199 -16.99 -18.49 -10.51
C ARG A 199 -17.28 -19.76 -9.71
N ARG A 200 -18.28 -20.54 -10.08
CA ARG A 200 -18.57 -21.86 -9.48
C ARG A 200 -17.40 -22.83 -9.65
N ALA A 201 -16.81 -22.88 -10.83
CA ALA A 201 -15.65 -23.74 -11.10
C ALA A 201 -14.45 -23.32 -10.23
N LEU A 202 -14.17 -22.02 -10.14
CA LEU A 202 -13.10 -21.48 -9.30
C LEU A 202 -13.32 -21.77 -7.82
N ALA A 203 -14.56 -21.60 -7.31
CA ALA A 203 -14.89 -21.93 -5.93
C ALA A 203 -14.67 -23.42 -5.63
N LYS A 204 -15.10 -24.31 -6.53
CA LYS A 204 -14.87 -25.76 -6.41
C LYS A 204 -13.39 -26.11 -6.46
N GLU A 205 -12.61 -25.42 -7.30
CA GLU A 205 -11.16 -25.62 -7.40
C GLU A 205 -10.45 -25.22 -6.11
N LEU A 206 -10.71 -24.03 -5.59
CA LEU A 206 -10.14 -23.53 -4.33
C LEU A 206 -10.53 -24.40 -3.14
N ALA A 207 -11.77 -24.90 -3.09
CA ALA A 207 -12.23 -25.81 -2.05
C ALA A 207 -11.44 -27.14 -2.01
N LYS A 208 -10.94 -27.65 -3.16
CA LYS A 208 -10.07 -28.85 -3.20
C LYS A 208 -8.74 -28.63 -2.48
N HIS A 209 -8.30 -27.38 -2.38
CA HIS A 209 -7.09 -26.98 -1.65
C HIS A 209 -7.39 -26.50 -0.23
N ASP A 210 -8.61 -26.71 0.28
CA ASP A 210 -9.07 -26.25 1.58
C ASP A 210 -8.87 -24.72 1.75
N VAL A 211 -9.26 -24.00 0.69
CA VAL A 211 -9.31 -22.54 0.64
C VAL A 211 -10.78 -22.12 0.51
N GLN A 212 -11.25 -21.34 1.48
CA GLN A 212 -12.58 -20.76 1.46
C GLN A 212 -12.64 -19.61 0.45
N THR A 213 -13.76 -19.44 -0.24
CA THR A 213 -13.91 -18.36 -1.23
C THR A 213 -14.91 -17.31 -0.78
N LEU A 214 -14.53 -16.03 -0.90
CA LEU A 214 -15.42 -14.89 -0.74
C LEU A 214 -15.38 -14.05 -2.01
N PHE A 215 -16.50 -13.93 -2.73
CA PHE A 215 -16.57 -13.08 -3.91
C PHE A 215 -16.95 -11.65 -3.54
N ILE A 216 -16.29 -10.66 -4.15
CA ILE A 216 -16.65 -9.25 -3.99
C ILE A 216 -16.94 -8.66 -5.36
N GLU A 217 -18.23 -8.46 -5.66
CA GLU A 217 -18.67 -7.75 -6.86
C GLU A 217 -18.66 -6.24 -6.64
N SER A 218 -17.87 -5.56 -7.47
CA SER A 218 -17.90 -4.11 -7.61
C SER A 218 -18.81 -3.75 -8.78
N TYR A 219 -20.05 -3.38 -8.46
CA TYR A 219 -21.07 -2.98 -9.42
C TYR A 219 -21.22 -1.46 -9.38
N VAL A 220 -21.04 -0.79 -10.51
CA VAL A 220 -21.28 0.65 -10.64
C VAL A 220 -22.17 0.83 -11.85
N ASN A 221 -23.22 1.62 -11.76
CA ASN A 221 -24.03 2.08 -12.91
C ASN A 221 -24.21 3.60 -12.90
N ASP A 222 -23.62 4.31 -11.94
CA ASP A 222 -23.55 5.76 -11.91
C ASP A 222 -22.51 6.28 -12.93
N GLU A 223 -22.98 7.10 -13.88
CA GLU A 223 -22.17 7.67 -14.96
C GLU A 223 -21.10 8.66 -14.45
N GLY A 224 -21.36 9.34 -13.33
CA GLY A 224 -20.39 10.26 -12.71
C GLY A 224 -19.19 9.51 -12.17
N ILE A 225 -19.45 8.45 -11.39
CA ILE A 225 -18.42 7.56 -10.85
C ILE A 225 -17.63 6.89 -11.97
N LEU A 226 -18.31 6.45 -13.03
CA LEU A 226 -17.63 5.82 -14.17
C LEU A 226 -16.67 6.75 -14.87
N ARG A 227 -17.10 7.99 -15.10
CA ARG A 227 -16.28 9.02 -15.73
C ARG A 227 -15.04 9.34 -14.88
N GLU A 228 -15.21 9.47 -13.56
CA GLU A 228 -14.12 9.72 -12.62
C GLU A 228 -13.15 8.53 -12.58
N ASN A 229 -13.64 7.31 -12.43
CA ASN A 229 -12.83 6.09 -12.44
C ASN A 229 -12.07 5.93 -13.75
N ALA A 230 -12.73 6.17 -14.90
CA ALA A 230 -12.08 6.12 -16.19
C ALA A 230 -10.95 7.14 -16.28
N ARG A 231 -11.15 8.38 -15.81
CA ARG A 231 -10.09 9.41 -15.81
C ARG A 231 -8.91 9.04 -14.91
N ASN A 232 -9.19 8.57 -13.69
CA ASN A 232 -8.15 8.25 -12.71
C ASN A 232 -7.35 6.99 -13.10
N VAL A 233 -8.00 5.99 -13.72
CA VAL A 233 -7.34 4.77 -14.19
C VAL A 233 -6.51 5.02 -15.46
N LYS A 234 -6.91 5.96 -16.34
CA LYS A 234 -6.10 6.36 -17.51
C LYS A 234 -4.72 6.90 -17.11
N ILE A 235 -4.64 7.66 -16.01
CA ILE A 235 -3.42 8.36 -15.57
C ILE A 235 -2.52 7.45 -14.71
N SER A 236 -3.10 6.48 -14.01
CA SER A 236 -2.38 5.65 -13.03
C SER A 236 -2.10 4.20 -13.46
N SER A 237 -2.79 3.68 -14.48
CA SER A 237 -2.62 2.29 -14.91
C SER A 237 -1.30 2.08 -15.65
N PRO A 238 -0.50 1.06 -15.27
CA PRO A 238 0.66 0.61 -16.04
C PRO A 238 0.35 0.25 -17.49
N ASP A 239 -0.88 -0.16 -17.80
CA ASP A 239 -1.30 -0.60 -19.14
C ASP A 239 -1.37 0.54 -20.17
N PHE A 240 -1.43 1.79 -19.69
CA PHE A 240 -1.55 2.99 -20.52
C PHE A 240 -0.38 3.94 -20.31
N ALA A 241 0.68 3.49 -19.63
CA ALA A 241 1.85 4.31 -19.37
C ALA A 241 2.50 4.76 -20.68
N GLY A 242 2.64 6.08 -20.87
CA GLY A 242 3.23 6.68 -22.08
C GLY A 242 2.29 6.76 -23.30
N MET A 243 1.03 6.34 -23.18
CA MET A 243 0.02 6.50 -24.23
C MET A 243 -0.68 7.86 -24.10
N ASP A 244 -1.15 8.41 -25.22
CA ASP A 244 -2.01 9.60 -25.21
C ASP A 244 -3.29 9.35 -24.35
N PRO A 245 -3.70 10.29 -23.49
CA PRO A 245 -4.86 10.11 -22.61
C PRO A 245 -6.17 9.82 -23.33
N ASP A 246 -6.39 10.36 -24.52
CA ASP A 246 -7.62 10.18 -25.29
C ASP A 246 -7.61 8.85 -26.06
N GLU A 247 -6.46 8.41 -26.56
CA GLU A 247 -6.30 7.07 -27.12
C GLU A 247 -6.47 5.97 -26.07
N ALA A 248 -5.83 6.14 -24.91
CA ALA A 248 -5.98 5.25 -23.76
C ALA A 248 -7.45 5.16 -23.33
N ALA A 249 -8.17 6.29 -23.36
CA ALA A 249 -9.60 6.32 -23.07
C ALA A 249 -10.43 5.47 -24.01
N LYS A 250 -10.23 5.63 -25.32
CA LYS A 250 -10.98 4.89 -26.36
C LYS A 250 -10.72 3.40 -26.25
N LEU A 251 -9.46 2.99 -26.12
CA LEU A 251 -9.09 1.59 -25.97
C LEU A 251 -9.70 0.98 -24.70
N TYR A 252 -9.71 1.76 -23.61
CA TYR A 252 -10.27 1.32 -22.33
C TYR A 252 -11.80 1.17 -22.37
N LEU A 253 -12.52 2.11 -22.98
CA LEU A 253 -13.97 2.02 -23.19
C LEU A 253 -14.32 0.80 -24.05
N ARG A 254 -13.58 0.58 -25.15
CA ARG A 254 -13.74 -0.60 -25.99
C ARG A 254 -13.57 -1.90 -25.20
N ARG A 255 -12.59 -1.97 -24.29
CA ARG A 255 -12.42 -3.15 -23.40
C ARG A 255 -13.59 -3.37 -22.45
N ILE A 256 -14.29 -2.31 -22.04
CA ILE A 256 -15.48 -2.41 -21.19
C ILE A 256 -16.64 -2.94 -22.03
N ASP A 257 -16.93 -2.30 -23.16
CA ASP A 257 -18.07 -2.60 -24.03
C ASP A 257 -18.05 -4.07 -24.50
N MET A 258 -16.88 -4.59 -24.82
CA MET A 258 -16.73 -5.98 -25.25
C MET A 258 -17.00 -7.01 -24.14
N LYS A 259 -16.87 -6.62 -22.86
CA LYS A 259 -17.12 -7.53 -21.74
C LYS A 259 -18.56 -7.49 -21.24
N ILE A 260 -19.29 -6.40 -21.51
CA ILE A 260 -20.69 -6.24 -21.07
C ILE A 260 -21.58 -7.42 -21.51
N PRO A 261 -21.56 -7.89 -22.78
CA PRO A 261 -22.48 -8.95 -23.23
C PRO A 261 -22.30 -10.30 -22.53
N VAL A 262 -21.10 -10.57 -22.01
CA VAL A 262 -20.73 -11.86 -21.40
C VAL A 262 -20.71 -11.76 -19.87
N PHE A 263 -20.85 -10.56 -19.32
CA PHE A 263 -20.76 -10.34 -17.88
C PHE A 263 -22.08 -10.68 -17.20
N GLU A 264 -22.04 -11.68 -16.32
CA GLU A 264 -23.14 -12.11 -15.47
C GLU A 264 -22.90 -11.55 -14.06
N THR A 265 -23.79 -10.67 -13.60
CA THR A 265 -23.76 -10.15 -12.23
C THR A 265 -23.91 -11.27 -11.20
N MET A 266 -23.40 -11.09 -9.97
CA MET A 266 -23.48 -12.14 -8.95
C MET A 266 -24.92 -12.40 -8.53
N ASP A 267 -25.31 -13.68 -8.51
CA ASP A 267 -26.59 -14.20 -8.01
C ASP A 267 -26.49 -15.66 -7.51
N GLU A 268 -25.28 -16.21 -7.40
CA GLU A 268 -25.03 -17.59 -7.02
C GLU A 268 -25.28 -17.82 -5.53
N LYS A 269 -26.50 -18.24 -5.19
CA LYS A 269 -27.00 -18.42 -3.82
C LYS A 269 -26.20 -19.43 -2.99
N GLU A 270 -25.50 -20.34 -3.64
CA GLU A 270 -24.62 -21.32 -3.01
C GLU A 270 -23.22 -20.77 -2.68
N LEU A 271 -22.86 -19.58 -3.15
CA LEU A 271 -21.55 -18.97 -2.95
C LEU A 271 -21.61 -17.82 -1.93
N ASN A 272 -20.54 -17.68 -1.15
CA ASN A 272 -20.34 -16.52 -0.28
C ASN A 272 -19.95 -15.30 -1.13
N TYR A 273 -20.79 -14.26 -1.15
CA TYR A 273 -20.47 -13.05 -1.90
C TYR A 273 -20.98 -11.75 -1.28
N ILE A 274 -20.31 -10.65 -1.64
CA ILE A 274 -20.69 -9.28 -1.32
C ILE A 274 -20.79 -8.52 -2.64
N LYS A 275 -21.90 -7.82 -2.83
CA LYS A 275 -22.14 -6.95 -3.97
C LYS A 275 -22.22 -5.51 -3.50
N MET A 276 -21.22 -4.73 -3.89
CA MET A 276 -21.12 -3.30 -3.63
C MET A 276 -21.67 -2.53 -4.83
N ILE A 277 -22.75 -1.78 -4.63
CA ILE A 277 -23.40 -1.00 -5.68
C ILE A 277 -23.06 0.47 -5.53
N ASN A 278 -22.59 1.09 -6.62
CA ASN A 278 -22.25 2.52 -6.72
C ASN A 278 -21.38 3.00 -5.57
N ALA A 279 -20.18 2.44 -5.45
CA ALA A 279 -19.20 2.83 -4.45
C ALA A 279 -19.68 2.73 -2.98
N GLY A 280 -20.54 1.74 -2.70
CA GLY A 280 -21.08 1.54 -1.35
C GLY A 280 -22.38 2.30 -1.06
N GLN A 281 -23.06 2.83 -2.08
CA GLN A 281 -24.42 3.37 -1.91
C GLN A 281 -25.42 2.29 -1.44
N LYS A 282 -25.28 1.06 -1.94
CA LYS A 282 -26.04 -0.11 -1.48
C LYS A 282 -25.11 -1.31 -1.36
N PHE A 283 -25.40 -2.16 -0.38
CA PHE A 283 -24.70 -3.39 -0.12
C PHE A 283 -25.69 -4.56 -0.10
N PHE A 284 -25.35 -5.62 -0.80
CA PHE A 284 -26.01 -6.91 -0.68
C PHE A 284 -24.94 -7.93 -0.37
N TYR A 285 -25.21 -8.89 0.49
CA TYR A 285 -24.31 -10.02 0.68
C TYR A 285 -25.11 -11.29 0.86
N ASN A 286 -24.62 -12.36 0.25
CA ASN A 286 -25.12 -13.72 0.44
C ASN A 286 -24.19 -14.43 1.41
N ASN A 287 -24.68 -14.66 2.62
CA ASN A 287 -23.94 -15.33 3.68
C ASN A 287 -24.39 -16.78 3.79
N VAL A 288 -23.62 -17.68 3.16
CA VAL A 288 -23.82 -19.12 3.30
C VAL A 288 -23.09 -19.64 4.54
N SER A 289 -21.86 -19.17 4.75
CA SER A 289 -20.97 -19.65 5.82
C SER A 289 -19.88 -18.64 6.18
N PHE A 290 -20.23 -17.38 6.42
CA PHE A 290 -19.24 -16.37 6.82
C PHE A 290 -18.64 -16.72 8.17
N GLY A 291 -17.32 -16.86 8.20
CA GLY A 291 -16.54 -16.83 9.43
C GLY A 291 -16.37 -15.41 9.97
N TYR A 292 -15.71 -15.30 11.13
CA TYR A 292 -15.41 -14.02 11.78
C TYR A 292 -14.72 -13.01 10.85
N LEU A 293 -13.69 -13.47 10.12
CA LEU A 293 -12.93 -12.59 9.24
C LEU A 293 -13.77 -12.05 8.07
N SER A 294 -14.65 -12.88 7.50
CA SER A 294 -15.60 -12.43 6.46
C SER A 294 -16.55 -11.35 6.99
N HIS A 295 -17.03 -11.46 8.23
CA HIS A 295 -17.83 -10.40 8.84
C HIS A 295 -17.03 -9.09 9.05
N ARG A 296 -15.75 -9.19 9.44
CA ARG A 296 -14.86 -8.02 9.55
C ARG A 296 -14.62 -7.36 8.19
N ILE A 297 -14.48 -8.15 7.13
CA ILE A 297 -14.39 -7.66 5.74
C ILE A 297 -15.67 -6.91 5.36
N VAL A 298 -16.85 -7.50 5.58
CA VAL A 298 -18.13 -6.80 5.31
C VAL A 298 -18.19 -5.47 6.05
N PHE A 299 -17.89 -5.46 7.35
CA PHE A 299 -17.91 -4.26 8.17
C PHE A 299 -16.98 -3.17 7.64
N TYR A 300 -15.74 -3.53 7.27
CA TYR A 300 -14.82 -2.59 6.65
C TYR A 300 -15.36 -2.04 5.32
N LEU A 301 -15.84 -2.92 4.44
CA LEU A 301 -16.37 -2.52 3.14
C LEU A 301 -17.56 -1.58 3.25
N THR A 302 -18.42 -1.71 4.27
CA THR A 302 -19.52 -0.76 4.50
C THR A 302 -19.07 0.67 4.80
N ASN A 303 -17.83 0.86 5.25
CA ASN A 303 -17.24 2.18 5.48
C ASN A 303 -16.44 2.71 4.28
N LEU A 304 -16.12 1.85 3.31
CA LEU A 304 -15.28 2.21 2.17
C LEU A 304 -16.05 3.02 1.12
N HIS A 305 -15.38 4.00 0.51
CA HIS A 305 -15.84 4.69 -0.70
C HIS A 305 -14.72 4.81 -1.74
N ILE A 306 -15.07 5.15 -2.98
CA ILE A 306 -14.09 5.30 -4.09
C ILE A 306 -13.90 6.75 -4.56
N LYS A 307 -14.52 7.71 -3.88
CA LYS A 307 -14.32 9.14 -4.16
C LYS A 307 -12.89 9.54 -3.85
N SER A 308 -12.29 10.34 -4.74
CA SER A 308 -10.99 10.95 -4.53
C SER A 308 -11.03 12.00 -3.41
N ARG A 309 -10.10 11.93 -2.46
CA ARG A 309 -9.92 12.87 -1.36
C ARG A 309 -8.44 12.99 -1.02
N THR A 310 -8.03 14.10 -0.43
CA THR A 310 -6.67 14.26 0.08
C THR A 310 -6.66 14.28 1.61
N THR A 311 -5.66 13.62 2.21
CA THR A 311 -5.46 13.64 3.68
C THR A 311 -4.20 14.40 4.02
N TYR A 312 -4.27 15.33 4.97
CA TYR A 312 -3.17 16.15 5.44
C TYR A 312 -2.86 15.82 6.89
N PHE A 313 -1.58 15.66 7.22
CA PHE A 313 -1.09 15.44 8.58
C PHE A 313 -0.27 16.63 9.04
N VAL A 314 -0.57 17.10 10.24
CA VAL A 314 0.10 18.23 10.89
C VAL A 314 0.31 17.95 12.37
N ARG A 315 1.52 18.21 12.87
CA ARG A 315 1.83 18.14 14.30
C ARG A 315 1.24 19.35 15.01
N ALA A 316 0.63 19.12 16.18
CA ALA A 316 0.06 20.21 16.97
C ALA A 316 1.12 21.26 17.38
N GLY A 317 0.67 22.50 17.55
CA GLY A 317 1.53 23.60 18.00
C GLY A 317 2.16 23.36 19.38
N VAL A 318 3.25 24.09 19.64
CA VAL A 318 3.95 24.07 20.94
C VAL A 318 3.09 24.69 22.04
N THR A 319 3.25 24.18 23.26
CA THR A 319 2.51 24.60 24.45
C THR A 319 3.40 25.34 25.43
N THR A 320 2.81 26.04 26.40
CA THR A 320 3.57 26.70 27.48
C THR A 320 4.31 25.72 28.39
N GLU A 321 3.83 24.48 28.52
CA GLU A 321 4.45 23.39 29.29
C GLU A 321 4.55 22.11 28.43
N GLU A 322 5.51 22.04 27.51
CA GLU A 322 5.62 20.93 26.53
C GLU A 322 5.86 19.55 27.17
N ASP A 323 6.59 19.49 28.30
CA ASP A 323 6.98 18.22 28.95
C ASP A 323 5.88 17.56 29.80
N SER A 324 4.68 18.18 29.90
CA SER A 324 3.65 17.79 30.85
C SER A 324 2.42 17.15 30.17
N TYR A 325 2.36 15.81 30.16
CA TYR A 325 1.20 15.07 29.63
C TYR A 325 -0.08 15.35 30.42
N LYS A 326 0.01 15.45 31.75
CA LYS A 326 -1.13 15.66 32.66
C LYS A 326 -1.66 17.08 32.69
N ALA A 327 -0.81 18.09 32.46
CA ALA A 327 -1.26 19.48 32.53
C ALA A 327 -2.17 19.88 31.37
N ASP A 328 -2.08 19.19 30.22
CA ASP A 328 -2.80 19.53 28.98
C ASP A 328 -2.77 21.04 28.68
N ALA A 329 -1.55 21.61 28.74
CA ALA A 329 -1.32 23.03 28.67
C ALA A 329 -1.83 23.66 27.35
N PRO A 330 -2.25 24.94 27.39
CA PRO A 330 -2.60 25.67 26.18
C PRO A 330 -1.37 25.94 25.30
N LEU A 331 -1.62 26.33 24.05
CA LEU A 331 -0.60 26.78 23.12
C LEU A 331 0.15 28.00 23.68
N SER A 332 1.46 28.04 23.43
CA SER A 332 2.24 29.27 23.61
C SER A 332 1.92 30.29 22.51
N GLU A 333 2.42 31.52 22.64
CA GLU A 333 2.29 32.54 21.59
C GLU A 333 2.87 32.06 20.25
N GLU A 334 4.03 31.38 20.30
CA GLU A 334 4.64 30.73 19.14
C GLU A 334 3.75 29.63 18.55
N GLY A 335 3.11 28.83 19.41
CA GLY A 335 2.17 27.78 19.00
C GLY A 335 0.93 28.34 18.29
N ILE A 336 0.42 29.49 18.75
CA ILE A 336 -0.71 30.20 18.13
C ILE A 336 -0.29 30.79 16.77
N ALA A 337 0.89 31.42 16.70
CA ALA A 337 1.43 31.95 15.44
C ALA A 337 1.67 30.84 14.41
N TYR A 338 2.21 29.69 14.86
CA TYR A 338 2.36 28.49 14.06
C TYR A 338 1.02 27.99 13.50
N ALA A 339 0.00 27.85 14.36
CA ALA A 339 -1.31 27.35 13.97
C ALA A 339 -1.96 28.20 12.86
N ALA A 340 -1.84 29.53 12.96
CA ALA A 340 -2.30 30.45 11.93
C ALA A 340 -1.55 30.26 10.60
N ARG A 341 -0.22 30.22 10.66
CA ARG A 341 0.63 30.10 9.45
C ARG A 341 0.44 28.78 8.74
N MET A 342 0.46 27.67 9.47
CA MET A 342 0.21 26.32 8.92
C MET A 342 -1.14 26.29 8.19
N SER A 343 -2.18 26.86 8.81
CA SER A 343 -3.51 26.92 8.22
C SER A 343 -3.55 27.73 6.93
N GLU A 344 -2.87 28.88 6.87
CA GLU A 344 -2.78 29.72 5.67
C GLU A 344 -2.01 29.03 4.54
N ILE A 345 -0.88 28.39 4.85
CA ILE A 345 -0.09 27.63 3.87
C ILE A 345 -0.90 26.48 3.28
N LEU A 346 -1.63 25.72 4.12
CA LEU A 346 -2.50 24.64 3.63
C LEU A 346 -3.57 25.15 2.67
N LEU A 347 -4.27 26.23 3.05
CA LEU A 347 -5.34 26.79 2.22
C LEU A 347 -4.80 27.31 0.89
N LYS A 348 -3.66 27.99 0.91
CA LYS A 348 -2.97 28.47 -0.30
C LYS A 348 -2.53 27.31 -1.19
N HIS A 349 -1.94 26.26 -0.64
CA HIS A 349 -1.53 25.06 -1.39
C HIS A 349 -2.71 24.42 -2.12
N ARG A 350 -3.85 24.28 -1.43
CA ARG A 350 -5.07 23.71 -2.03
C ARG A 350 -5.59 24.55 -3.20
N GLU A 351 -5.57 25.88 -3.07
CA GLU A 351 -5.94 26.79 -4.15
C GLU A 351 -4.96 26.70 -5.34
N GLN A 352 -3.66 26.60 -5.07
CA GLN A 352 -2.62 26.45 -6.09
C GLN A 352 -2.76 25.14 -6.86
N GLU A 353 -2.99 24.01 -6.19
CA GLU A 353 -3.21 22.72 -6.86
C GLU A 353 -4.46 22.73 -7.73
N ARG A 354 -5.54 23.41 -7.29
CA ARG A 354 -6.73 23.64 -8.12
C ARG A 354 -6.39 24.47 -9.36
N ALA A 355 -5.72 25.61 -9.19
CA ALA A 355 -5.36 26.48 -10.31
C ALA A 355 -4.47 25.74 -11.33
N ALA A 356 -3.47 25.00 -10.86
CA ALA A 356 -2.60 24.19 -11.72
C ALA A 356 -3.34 23.04 -12.42
N LEU A 357 -4.41 22.49 -11.82
CA LEU A 357 -5.27 21.50 -12.48
C LEU A 357 -6.05 22.15 -13.64
N VAL A 358 -6.60 23.34 -13.43
CA VAL A 358 -7.36 24.09 -14.46
C VAL A 358 -6.46 24.50 -15.62
N GLU A 359 -5.25 25.00 -15.32
CA GLU A 359 -4.27 25.38 -16.34
C GLU A 359 -3.86 24.18 -17.23
N ARG A 360 -3.78 22.98 -16.66
CA ARG A 360 -3.51 21.72 -17.39
C ARG A 360 -4.73 21.17 -18.14
N GLY A 361 -5.78 21.99 -18.36
CA GLY A 361 -7.01 21.59 -19.05
C GLY A 361 -7.97 20.75 -18.22
N GLY A 362 -7.79 20.71 -16.90
CA GLY A 362 -8.73 20.07 -15.98
C GLY A 362 -10.02 20.86 -15.81
N PRO A 363 -11.11 20.21 -15.36
CA PRO A 363 -12.36 20.91 -15.08
C PRO A 363 -12.18 21.87 -13.90
N ASP A 364 -12.74 23.08 -14.02
CA ASP A 364 -12.79 24.04 -12.91
C ASP A 364 -13.87 23.63 -11.90
N VAL A 365 -13.47 22.73 -11.00
CA VAL A 365 -14.32 22.23 -9.91
C VAL A 365 -13.97 23.00 -8.64
N PRO A 366 -14.97 23.43 -7.84
CA PRO A 366 -14.70 24.04 -6.54
C PRO A 366 -13.88 23.10 -5.64
N LEU A 367 -13.09 23.69 -4.74
CA LEU A 367 -12.35 22.93 -3.74
C LEU A 367 -13.31 22.05 -2.95
N ARG A 368 -12.90 20.80 -2.71
CA ARG A 368 -13.67 19.91 -1.84
C ARG A 368 -13.78 20.52 -0.44
N PRO A 369 -14.85 20.25 0.31
CA PRO A 369 -14.90 20.63 1.72
C PRO A 369 -13.68 20.08 2.48
N LEU A 370 -13.19 20.84 3.46
CA LEU A 370 -12.11 20.40 4.37
C LEU A 370 -12.72 20.11 5.74
N SER A 371 -12.64 18.86 6.18
CA SER A 371 -12.92 18.46 7.55
C SER A 371 -11.62 18.46 8.35
N VAL A 372 -11.64 18.97 9.57
CA VAL A 372 -10.47 19.00 10.46
C VAL A 372 -10.72 18.06 11.64
N TRP A 373 -9.80 17.15 11.90
CA TRP A 373 -9.83 16.25 13.05
C TRP A 373 -8.75 16.61 14.05
N THR A 374 -9.14 16.60 15.32
CA THR A 374 -8.23 16.83 16.45
C THR A 374 -8.42 15.75 17.49
N SER A 375 -7.45 15.62 18.41
CA SER A 375 -7.72 14.94 19.67
C SER A 375 -8.62 15.78 20.58
N THR A 376 -8.90 15.31 21.79
CA THR A 376 -9.54 16.11 22.84
C THR A 376 -8.55 16.97 23.64
N ARG A 377 -7.25 16.90 23.33
CA ARG A 377 -6.19 17.67 24.01
C ARG A 377 -6.20 19.14 23.62
N CYS A 378 -6.01 20.01 24.60
CA CYS A 378 -6.06 21.46 24.47
C CYS A 378 -5.23 21.97 23.28
N ARG A 379 -3.95 21.57 23.20
CA ARG A 379 -3.04 21.98 22.11
C ARG A 379 -3.55 21.64 20.70
N THR A 380 -4.18 20.46 20.52
CA THR A 380 -4.69 20.06 19.20
C THR A 380 -5.94 20.84 18.83
N VAL A 381 -6.81 21.09 19.81
CA VAL A 381 -8.04 21.87 19.64
C VAL A 381 -7.71 23.32 19.32
N GLN A 382 -6.80 23.93 20.08
CA GLN A 382 -6.36 25.32 19.88
C GLN A 382 -5.60 25.51 18.57
N THR A 383 -4.82 24.50 18.13
CA THR A 383 -4.18 24.56 16.80
C THR A 383 -5.22 24.61 15.68
N ALA A 384 -6.39 23.99 15.87
CA ALA A 384 -7.48 24.03 14.90
C ALA A 384 -8.35 25.31 15.00
N ASP A 385 -8.21 26.14 16.04
CA ASP A 385 -9.11 27.26 16.29
C ASP A 385 -9.06 28.31 15.17
N TYR A 386 -7.91 28.49 14.52
CA TYR A 386 -7.79 29.40 13.37
C TYR A 386 -8.72 28.96 12.21
N LEU A 387 -8.69 27.67 11.85
CA LEU A 387 -9.58 27.10 10.83
C LEU A 387 -11.03 27.10 11.30
N LYS A 388 -11.29 26.80 12.58
CA LYS A 388 -12.64 26.84 13.14
C LYS A 388 -13.25 28.24 13.02
N LYS A 389 -12.50 29.30 13.31
CA LYS A 389 -12.93 30.70 13.16
C LYS A 389 -13.21 31.08 11.71
N LYS A 390 -12.52 30.44 10.75
CA LYS A 390 -12.81 30.56 9.30
C LYS A 390 -14.01 29.71 8.83
N GLY A 391 -14.70 29.01 9.73
CA GLY A 391 -15.91 28.24 9.43
C GLY A 391 -15.67 26.78 9.02
N PHE A 392 -14.45 26.26 9.13
CA PHE A 392 -14.17 24.85 8.82
C PHE A 392 -14.74 23.91 9.90
N LYS A 393 -15.20 22.73 9.45
CA LYS A 393 -15.79 21.72 10.34
C LYS A 393 -14.70 21.01 11.14
N VAL A 394 -14.53 21.38 12.41
CA VAL A 394 -13.63 20.70 13.35
C VAL A 394 -14.37 19.61 14.12
N ARG A 395 -13.82 18.40 14.15
CA ARG A 395 -14.36 17.29 14.94
C ARG A 395 -13.28 16.71 15.86
N GLN A 396 -13.60 16.60 17.14
CA GLN A 396 -12.70 16.01 18.12
C GLN A 396 -12.86 14.49 18.18
N ARG A 397 -11.78 13.77 18.46
CA ARG A 397 -11.73 12.31 18.63
C ARG A 397 -10.89 11.95 19.85
N SER A 398 -11.51 11.38 20.87
CA SER A 398 -10.81 11.01 22.11
C SER A 398 -9.74 9.94 21.88
N GLN A 399 -9.98 9.04 20.93
CA GLN A 399 -9.05 7.99 20.51
C GLN A 399 -7.79 8.53 19.82
N MET A 400 -7.76 9.80 19.42
CA MET A 400 -6.57 10.45 18.85
C MET A 400 -5.70 11.14 19.92
N SER A 401 -5.89 10.82 21.21
CA SER A 401 -4.99 11.29 22.28
C SER A 401 -3.59 10.68 22.13
N GLN A 402 -2.55 11.46 22.43
CA GLN A 402 -1.16 10.99 22.42
C GLN A 402 -0.94 9.77 23.32
N ILE A 403 0.13 9.00 23.05
CA ILE A 403 0.59 7.89 23.90
C ILE A 403 0.77 8.39 25.32
N ASN A 404 0.23 7.66 26.30
CA ASN A 404 0.46 7.91 27.71
C ASN A 404 1.90 7.51 28.09
N PRO A 405 2.75 8.45 28.56
CA PRO A 405 4.13 8.16 28.95
C PRO A 405 4.26 7.42 30.29
N GLY A 406 3.16 7.24 31.04
CA GLY A 406 3.18 6.48 32.29
C GLY A 406 4.04 7.12 33.37
N VAL A 407 4.89 6.32 34.01
CA VAL A 407 5.80 6.82 35.07
C VAL A 407 6.96 7.67 34.53
N CYS A 408 7.27 7.56 33.24
CA CYS A 408 8.35 8.30 32.59
C CYS A 408 7.97 9.75 32.24
N GLU A 409 6.76 10.18 32.58
CA GLU A 409 6.30 11.55 32.40
C GLU A 409 7.26 12.57 33.06
N LYS A 410 7.62 13.64 32.34
CA LYS A 410 8.55 14.71 32.77
C LYS A 410 9.98 14.24 33.09
N MET A 411 10.32 12.98 32.84
CA MET A 411 11.69 12.51 33.00
C MET A 411 12.48 12.84 31.73
N SER A 412 13.70 13.36 31.91
CA SER A 412 14.65 13.45 30.81
C SER A 412 15.10 12.04 30.41
N GLU A 413 15.52 11.87 29.16
CA GLU A 413 16.05 10.58 28.69
C GLU A 413 17.20 10.07 29.59
N ARG A 414 18.09 10.98 30.00
CA ARG A 414 19.18 10.66 30.94
C ARG A 414 18.67 10.11 32.27
N ALA A 415 17.57 10.66 32.79
CA ALA A 415 16.94 10.16 34.01
C ALA A 415 16.30 8.78 33.79
N ILE A 416 15.61 8.57 32.66
CA ILE A 416 14.99 7.28 32.32
C ILE A 416 16.05 6.17 32.24
N ARG A 417 17.17 6.41 31.55
CA ARG A 417 18.28 5.45 31.47
C ARG A 417 18.88 5.08 32.82
N HIS A 418 18.95 6.04 33.73
CA HIS A 418 19.50 5.80 35.07
C HIS A 418 18.51 5.09 35.99
N LEU A 419 17.22 5.45 35.92
CA LEU A 419 16.18 4.93 36.82
C LEU A 419 15.57 3.61 36.34
N TYR A 420 15.52 3.39 35.02
CA TYR A 420 14.90 2.22 34.38
C TYR A 420 15.80 1.61 33.28
N PRO A 421 17.05 1.23 33.57
CA PRO A 421 17.99 0.74 32.55
C PRO A 421 17.48 -0.53 31.83
N GLU A 422 16.86 -1.46 32.56
CA GLU A 422 16.29 -2.69 31.98
C GLU A 422 15.12 -2.42 31.03
N GLU A 423 14.30 -1.40 31.32
CA GLU A 423 13.18 -1.04 30.44
C GLU A 423 13.68 -0.38 29.16
N VAL A 424 14.75 0.42 29.26
CA VAL A 424 15.41 1.02 28.11
C VAL A 424 15.99 -0.05 27.18
N GLU A 425 16.66 -1.08 27.71
CA GLU A 425 17.17 -2.20 26.90
C GLU A 425 16.03 -2.92 26.16
N LYS A 426 14.91 -3.19 26.85
CA LYS A 426 13.72 -3.80 26.22
C LYS A 426 13.11 -2.88 25.15
N HIS A 427 13.11 -1.56 25.38
CA HIS A 427 12.61 -0.58 24.42
C HIS A 427 13.49 -0.52 23.17
N GLU A 428 14.81 -0.58 23.32
CA GLU A 428 15.75 -0.60 22.20
C GLU A 428 15.58 -1.84 21.32
N LEU A 429 15.27 -2.98 21.92
CA LEU A 429 15.01 -4.23 21.20
C LEU A 429 13.68 -4.21 20.43
N ASP A 430 12.62 -3.64 21.01
CA ASP A 430 11.30 -3.57 20.38
C ASP A 430 10.55 -2.28 20.78
N PRO A 431 10.87 -1.13 20.14
CA PRO A 431 10.30 0.16 20.51
C PRO A 431 8.80 0.26 20.22
N TYR A 432 8.27 -0.63 19.37
CA TYR A 432 6.87 -0.62 18.99
C TYR A 432 5.97 -1.27 20.06
N HIS A 433 6.34 -2.45 20.55
CA HIS A 433 5.55 -3.19 21.53
C HIS A 433 5.90 -2.82 22.96
N HIS A 434 7.12 -2.32 23.21
CA HIS A 434 7.56 -2.01 24.55
C HIS A 434 6.64 -1.00 25.24
N ARG A 435 6.28 -1.29 26.48
CA ARG A 435 5.43 -0.47 27.33
C ARG A 435 6.15 -0.20 28.65
N TYR A 436 6.58 1.05 28.84
CA TYR A 436 7.08 1.50 30.14
C TYR A 436 6.02 1.33 31.23
N PRO A 437 6.40 1.26 32.53
CA PRO A 437 5.45 1.07 33.59
C PRO A 437 4.31 2.10 33.57
N ARG A 438 3.06 1.61 33.52
CA ARG A 438 1.82 2.41 33.41
C ARG A 438 1.71 3.31 32.16
N ALA A 439 2.53 3.07 31.14
CA ALA A 439 2.48 3.76 29.85
C ALA A 439 1.59 3.02 28.83
N GLU A 440 1.43 3.59 27.63
CA GLU A 440 0.93 2.92 26.42
C GLU A 440 2.12 2.62 25.50
N SER A 441 2.03 1.56 24.68
CA SER A 441 2.94 1.33 23.55
C SER A 441 2.34 1.83 22.21
N TYR A 442 3.11 1.78 21.12
CA TYR A 442 2.56 2.07 19.79
C TYR A 442 1.51 1.04 19.36
N HIS A 443 1.68 -0.21 19.78
CA HIS A 443 0.68 -1.27 19.59
C HIS A 443 -0.66 -0.90 20.25
N ASP A 444 -0.64 -0.45 21.51
CA ASP A 444 -1.84 -0.02 22.24
C ASP A 444 -2.56 1.13 21.51
N LEU A 445 -1.77 2.09 21.02
CA LEU A 445 -2.30 3.20 20.24
C LEU A 445 -2.89 2.74 18.90
N ALA A 446 -2.25 1.81 18.20
CA ALA A 446 -2.73 1.26 16.93
C ALA A 446 -4.07 0.53 17.08
N VAL A 447 -4.22 -0.27 18.14
CA VAL A 447 -5.49 -0.92 18.49
C VAL A 447 -6.57 0.13 18.79
N ARG A 448 -6.24 1.15 19.59
CA ARG A 448 -7.18 2.25 19.93
C ARG A 448 -7.60 3.08 18.73
N LEU A 449 -6.79 3.16 17.68
CA LEU A 449 -7.06 3.94 16.46
C LEU A 449 -7.86 3.18 15.40
N GLU A 450 -8.17 1.89 15.56
CA GLU A 450 -8.99 1.15 14.59
C GLU A 450 -10.32 1.84 14.24
N PRO A 451 -11.12 2.34 15.21
CA PRO A 451 -12.36 3.05 14.88
C PRO A 451 -12.11 4.33 14.08
N ILE A 452 -10.98 5.01 14.32
CA ILE A 452 -10.59 6.21 13.60
C ILE A 452 -10.21 5.90 12.16
N ILE A 453 -9.54 4.76 11.92
CA ILE A 453 -9.24 4.26 10.57
C ILE A 453 -10.54 4.01 9.78
N LEU A 454 -11.53 3.38 10.40
CA LEU A 454 -12.82 3.14 9.75
C LEU A 454 -13.57 4.44 9.43
N GLU A 455 -13.55 5.41 10.36
CA GLU A 455 -14.08 6.73 10.08
C GLU A 455 -13.31 7.44 8.96
N LEU A 456 -11.98 7.25 8.90
CA LEU A 456 -11.10 7.89 7.92
C LEU A 456 -11.45 7.39 6.53
N GLU A 457 -11.68 6.08 6.37
CA GLU A 457 -12.09 5.49 5.10
C GLU A 457 -13.48 5.93 4.65
N ARG A 458 -14.33 6.34 5.59
CA ARG A 458 -15.68 6.84 5.34
C ARG A 458 -15.74 8.34 5.02
N GLU A 459 -14.73 9.12 5.42
CA GLU A 459 -14.73 10.58 5.22
C GLU A 459 -14.51 10.92 3.74
N GLN A 460 -15.52 11.52 3.11
CA GLN A 460 -15.50 11.86 1.67
C GLN A 460 -14.91 13.23 1.37
N SER A 461 -14.73 14.06 2.40
CA SER A 461 -14.14 15.40 2.30
C SER A 461 -12.62 15.30 2.31
N ASP A 462 -11.93 16.35 1.87
CA ASP A 462 -10.52 16.47 2.21
C ASP A 462 -10.39 16.54 3.74
N LEU A 463 -9.35 15.92 4.27
CA LEU A 463 -9.21 15.70 5.70
C LEU A 463 -7.89 16.28 6.20
N LEU A 464 -7.93 17.18 7.17
CA LEU A 464 -6.77 17.62 7.93
C LEU A 464 -6.76 16.97 9.31
N ILE A 465 -5.71 16.25 9.65
CA ILE A 465 -5.49 15.64 10.95
C ILE A 465 -4.43 16.45 11.70
N ILE A 466 -4.85 17.08 12.80
CA ILE A 466 -3.99 17.81 13.73
C ILE A 466 -3.85 16.97 15.00
N ALA A 467 -2.68 16.38 15.22
CA ALA A 467 -2.48 15.46 16.34
C ALA A 467 -1.05 15.53 16.91
N HIS A 468 -0.83 14.76 17.97
CA HIS A 468 0.51 14.46 18.44
C HIS A 468 1.23 13.51 17.47
N GLU A 469 2.56 13.59 17.40
CA GLU A 469 3.36 12.79 16.47
C GLU A 469 3.11 11.28 16.59
N SER A 470 2.98 10.76 17.82
CA SER A 470 2.69 9.34 18.03
C SER A 470 1.44 8.87 17.29
N VAL A 471 0.41 9.72 17.21
CA VAL A 471 -0.85 9.46 16.49
C VAL A 471 -0.66 9.61 14.99
N LEU A 472 0.08 10.63 14.56
CA LEU A 472 0.41 10.84 13.15
C LEU A 472 1.20 9.65 12.59
N ARG A 473 2.20 9.14 13.32
CA ARG A 473 3.00 7.97 12.96
C ARG A 473 2.13 6.75 12.66
N VAL A 474 1.20 6.45 13.56
CA VAL A 474 0.33 5.27 13.47
C VAL A 474 -0.67 5.40 12.32
N LEU A 475 -1.31 6.57 12.15
CA LEU A 475 -2.25 6.81 11.03
C LEU A 475 -1.55 6.87 9.67
N TYR A 476 -0.36 7.47 9.61
CA TYR A 476 0.46 7.49 8.41
C TYR A 476 0.92 6.08 8.04
N ALA A 477 1.36 5.29 9.02
CA ALA A 477 1.77 3.90 8.80
C ALA A 477 0.63 3.03 8.25
N TYR A 478 -0.61 3.27 8.69
CA TYR A 478 -1.78 2.64 8.07
C TYR A 478 -1.86 3.03 6.59
N LEU A 479 -1.95 4.32 6.28
CA LEU A 479 -2.14 4.80 4.91
C LEU A 479 -0.99 4.42 3.96
N MET A 480 0.25 4.48 4.44
CA MET A 480 1.46 4.22 3.67
C MET A 480 1.96 2.77 3.77
N HIS A 481 1.21 1.90 4.46
CA HIS A 481 1.55 0.50 4.67
C HIS A 481 3.01 0.30 5.15
N CYS A 482 3.40 1.04 6.19
CA CYS A 482 4.74 0.96 6.76
C CYS A 482 4.90 -0.30 7.64
N ALA A 483 6.12 -0.80 7.73
CA ALA A 483 6.47 -1.86 8.67
C ALA A 483 6.37 -1.36 10.11
N THR A 484 6.09 -2.27 11.03
CA THR A 484 5.84 -1.95 12.44
C THR A 484 7.04 -1.29 13.13
N MET A 485 8.25 -1.77 12.82
CA MET A 485 9.50 -1.23 13.36
C MET A 485 9.83 0.16 12.82
N ASP A 486 9.26 0.56 11.68
CA ASP A 486 9.45 1.90 11.12
C ASP A 486 8.56 2.94 11.81
N ILE A 487 7.47 2.52 12.48
CA ILE A 487 6.46 3.44 13.02
C ILE A 487 7.06 4.41 14.07
N PRO A 488 7.85 3.94 15.06
CA PRO A 488 8.43 4.82 16.07
C PRO A 488 9.44 5.83 15.48
N VAL A 489 10.05 5.54 14.33
CA VAL A 489 11.10 6.40 13.73
C VAL A 489 10.58 7.43 12.72
N LEU A 490 9.32 7.32 12.29
CA LEU A 490 8.70 8.28 11.37
C LEU A 490 8.72 9.71 11.94
N LYS A 491 9.07 10.71 11.11
CA LYS A 491 9.23 12.11 11.55
C LYS A 491 8.14 13.03 11.00
N PHE A 492 7.57 13.84 11.89
CA PHE A 492 6.57 14.87 11.61
C PHE A 492 7.02 16.21 12.21
N PRO A 493 8.02 16.88 11.60
CA PRO A 493 8.49 18.16 12.10
C PRO A 493 7.39 19.23 11.94
N ARG A 494 7.44 20.29 12.74
CA ARG A 494 6.38 21.31 12.74
C ARG A 494 6.44 22.23 11.53
N ASP A 495 7.55 22.30 10.81
CA ASP A 495 7.71 23.12 9.61
C ASP A 495 7.21 22.41 8.33
N GLU A 496 6.49 21.30 8.46
CA GLU A 496 5.98 20.55 7.32
C GLU A 496 4.53 20.10 7.51
N ILE A 497 3.78 20.07 6.40
CA ILE A 497 2.50 19.40 6.26
C ILE A 497 2.72 18.19 5.36
N ILE A 498 2.32 17.01 5.82
CA ILE A 498 2.39 15.80 4.98
C ILE A 498 1.05 15.61 4.29
N GLU A 499 1.06 15.63 2.97
CA GLU A 499 -0.10 15.39 2.11
C GLU A 499 -0.07 13.95 1.60
N ILE A 500 -1.12 13.18 1.87
CA ILE A 500 -1.35 11.85 1.31
C ILE A 500 -2.40 11.94 0.22
N ILE A 501 -2.03 11.46 -0.96
CA ILE A 501 -2.85 11.40 -2.16
C ILE A 501 -3.17 9.93 -2.42
N PRO A 502 -4.38 9.46 -2.10
CA PRO A 502 -4.81 8.11 -2.40
C PRO A 502 -4.94 7.91 -3.92
N ALA A 503 -4.39 6.82 -4.43
CA ALA A 503 -4.68 6.35 -5.78
C ALA A 503 -5.19 4.90 -5.75
N ALA A 504 -5.74 4.44 -6.86
CA ALA A 504 -6.37 3.12 -6.92
C ALA A 504 -5.38 1.95 -6.72
N TYR A 505 -4.11 2.15 -7.03
CA TYR A 505 -3.07 1.13 -6.94
C TYR A 505 -2.18 1.30 -5.71
N GLN A 506 -1.78 2.54 -5.40
CA GLN A 506 -0.87 2.88 -4.30
C GLN A 506 -1.14 4.30 -3.84
N ASN A 507 -0.86 4.62 -2.59
CA ASN A 507 -0.88 5.98 -2.08
C ASN A 507 0.47 6.68 -2.33
N GLU A 508 0.41 7.99 -2.53
CA GLU A 508 1.58 8.86 -2.65
C GLU A 508 1.60 9.88 -1.51
N ALA A 509 2.78 10.21 -1.01
CA ALA A 509 2.97 11.26 0.00
C ALA A 509 3.79 12.42 -0.59
N LYS A 510 3.44 13.64 -0.20
CA LYS A 510 4.18 14.88 -0.47
C LYS A 510 4.41 15.64 0.84
N ARG A 511 5.49 16.41 0.91
CA ARG A 511 5.77 17.32 2.02
C ARG A 511 5.62 18.76 1.55
N ILE A 512 4.84 19.54 2.28
CA ILE A 512 4.61 20.97 2.03
C ILE A 512 5.32 21.73 3.14
N HIS A 513 6.34 22.51 2.78
CA HIS A 513 7.11 23.28 3.76
C HIS A 513 6.35 24.52 4.24
N ILE A 514 6.44 24.80 5.53
CA ILE A 514 5.87 25.96 6.21
C ILE A 514 7.02 26.93 6.53
N PRO A 515 7.16 28.04 5.79
CA PRO A 515 8.31 28.92 5.96
C PRO A 515 8.26 29.70 7.29
N GLY A 516 9.44 30.06 7.79
CA GLY A 516 9.62 30.99 8.92
C GLY A 516 9.28 30.43 10.30
N ILE A 517 9.16 29.10 10.44
CA ILE A 517 9.03 28.45 11.74
C ILE A 517 10.39 28.47 12.44
N ASP A 518 10.42 28.86 13.72
CA ASP A 518 11.67 28.92 14.49
C ASP A 518 12.28 27.51 14.59
N PRO A 519 13.55 27.31 14.22
CA PRO A 519 14.26 26.03 14.34
C PRO A 519 14.13 25.34 15.70
N LYS A 520 13.88 26.10 16.79
CA LYS A 520 13.67 25.58 18.15
C LYS A 520 12.37 24.79 18.32
N ILE A 521 11.32 25.15 17.58
CA ILE A 521 10.02 24.45 17.60
C ILE A 521 9.85 23.49 16.42
N THR A 522 10.73 23.62 15.43
CA THR A 522 10.90 22.73 14.26
C THR A 522 11.50 21.35 14.54
N PRO A 523 12.14 20.99 15.68
CA PRO A 523 12.76 19.68 15.79
C PRO A 523 11.77 18.61 15.35
N GLY A 524 12.25 17.69 14.51
CA GLY A 524 11.66 16.36 14.48
C GLY A 524 11.55 15.87 15.92
N SER A 525 10.57 15.02 16.22
CA SER A 525 10.29 14.45 17.55
C SER A 525 11.48 14.56 18.49
N PRO A 526 11.34 15.06 19.74
CA PRO A 526 12.37 14.75 20.74
C PRO A 526 12.56 13.26 20.58
N GLU A 527 13.75 12.94 20.10
CA GLU A 527 14.02 11.66 19.51
C GLU A 527 13.49 10.63 20.52
N ASP A 528 12.56 9.75 20.13
CA ASP A 528 12.11 8.67 21.01
C ASP A 528 13.41 7.98 21.41
N ILE A 529 13.89 8.29 22.62
CA ILE A 529 15.17 7.89 23.21
C ILE A 529 16.28 7.81 22.15
N HIS A 530 16.84 8.93 21.67
CA HIS A 530 18.08 8.84 20.89
C HIS A 530 19.28 8.72 21.83
N ILE A 531 19.71 7.48 21.86
CA ILE A 531 20.96 6.99 22.41
C ILE A 531 22.06 7.43 21.46
N PRO A 532 23.01 8.26 21.89
CA PRO A 532 24.30 8.29 21.24
C PRO A 532 25.00 6.99 21.65
N VAL A 533 25.05 6.01 20.75
CA VAL A 533 25.93 4.84 20.92
C VAL A 533 27.37 5.32 20.72
N PRO A 534 28.29 5.15 21.68
CA PRO A 534 29.72 5.25 21.39
C PRO A 534 30.06 4.13 20.40
N GLY A 535 30.56 4.48 19.22
CA GLY A 535 30.71 3.56 18.09
C GLY A 535 31.35 2.23 18.46
N SER A 536 30.61 1.13 18.27
CA SER A 536 31.18 -0.21 18.21
C SER A 536 31.78 -0.43 16.83
N GLY A 537 32.99 0.10 16.64
CA GLY A 537 33.87 -0.42 15.61
C GLY A 537 34.18 -1.87 15.92
N LEU A 538 33.62 -2.79 15.14
CA LEU A 538 34.23 -4.10 14.92
C LEU A 538 35.58 -3.86 14.25
N ALA A 539 36.63 -3.74 15.05
CA ALA A 539 38.00 -3.91 14.60
C ALA A 539 38.73 -4.80 15.59
N SER A 540 39.11 -5.97 15.10
CA SER A 540 40.00 -6.94 15.72
C SER A 540 41.29 -6.31 16.24
N GLY A 541 41.66 -6.64 17.49
CA GLY A 541 43.04 -6.95 17.88
C GLY A 541 43.97 -5.81 18.33
N ASN A 542 44.45 -5.99 19.56
CA ASN A 542 45.68 -5.49 20.19
C ASN A 542 45.66 -4.21 21.07
N LEU A 543 46.31 -4.35 22.23
CA LEU A 543 46.37 -3.49 23.41
C LEU A 543 47.45 -2.38 23.32
N SER A 544 47.05 -1.14 23.69
CA SER A 544 47.68 -0.05 24.52
C SER A 544 49.12 0.49 24.26
N PRO A 545 49.57 1.69 24.75
CA PRO A 545 48.91 2.72 25.61
C PRO A 545 49.06 4.25 25.22
N MET A 546 48.22 5.09 25.87
CA MET A 546 48.08 6.58 26.08
C MET A 546 49.30 7.56 25.91
N PRO A 547 49.16 8.92 26.05
CA PRO A 547 48.21 9.91 25.48
C PRO A 547 48.91 11.22 24.97
N GLY A 548 48.27 12.04 24.11
CA GLY A 548 48.81 13.37 23.74
C GLY A 548 47.92 14.32 22.91
N LEU A 549 47.51 15.44 23.56
CA LEU A 549 47.25 16.83 23.11
C LEU A 549 46.63 17.21 21.73
N SER A 550 45.56 18.05 21.79
CA SER A 550 45.13 19.15 20.86
C SER A 550 44.57 18.74 19.46
N SER A 551 43.57 19.34 18.79
CA SER A 551 42.86 20.64 18.73
C SER A 551 41.51 20.46 17.93
N PRO A 552 40.59 21.45 17.84
CA PRO A 552 39.20 21.25 17.38
C PRO A 552 39.02 21.36 15.84
N ALA A 553 38.09 20.58 15.26
CA ALA A 553 37.72 20.66 13.84
C ALA A 553 36.20 20.88 13.65
N GLU A 554 35.88 21.66 12.62
CA GLU A 554 34.63 22.32 12.24
C GLU A 554 33.44 21.38 11.90
N PRO A 555 32.19 21.88 11.90
CA PRO A 555 31.01 21.09 11.58
C PRO A 555 30.84 20.87 10.07
N ALA A 556 30.62 19.62 9.68
CA ALA A 556 30.39 19.18 8.32
C ALA A 556 29.06 19.69 7.73
N GLU A 557 29.12 20.31 6.55
CA GLU A 557 27.97 20.69 5.74
C GLU A 557 27.21 19.46 5.21
N ARG A 558 25.87 19.50 5.26
CA ARG A 558 24.99 18.51 4.64
C ARG A 558 24.89 18.75 3.13
N PRO A 559 24.87 17.72 2.27
CA PRO A 559 24.66 17.89 0.84
C PRO A 559 23.20 18.32 0.54
N PRO A 560 22.95 19.04 -0.56
CA PRO A 560 21.65 19.62 -0.84
C PRO A 560 20.62 18.55 -1.25
N GLU A 561 19.50 18.49 -0.53
CA GLU A 561 18.30 17.76 -0.96
C GLU A 561 17.63 18.49 -2.13
N LYS A 562 17.21 17.73 -3.16
CA LYS A 562 16.51 18.27 -4.32
C LYS A 562 15.13 18.80 -3.94
N VAL A 563 15.06 20.10 -3.70
CA VAL A 563 13.83 20.90 -3.64
C VAL A 563 13.25 20.99 -5.05
N ILE A 564 12.12 20.33 -5.32
CA ILE A 564 11.36 20.54 -6.55
C ILE A 564 10.34 21.66 -6.29
N ASN A 565 10.80 22.91 -6.44
CA ASN A 565 9.91 24.02 -6.76
C ASN A 565 10.08 24.29 -8.25
N LYS A 566 9.15 23.87 -9.11
CA LYS A 566 9.18 24.26 -10.53
C LYS A 566 7.86 24.85 -11.01
N ALA A 567 7.92 26.15 -11.32
CA ALA A 567 7.05 26.82 -12.28
C ALA A 567 7.80 27.86 -13.15
N ALA A 568 9.15 27.88 -13.21
CA ALA A 568 9.87 28.89 -13.98
C ALA A 568 11.04 28.40 -14.87
N GLU A 569 11.47 27.13 -14.79
CA GLU A 569 12.65 26.64 -15.53
C GLU A 569 12.34 25.67 -16.68
N MET A 570 11.22 25.85 -17.38
CA MET A 570 10.88 25.02 -18.56
C MET A 570 10.91 25.77 -19.90
N VAL A 571 11.43 27.00 -19.95
CA VAL A 571 11.43 27.83 -21.18
C VAL A 571 12.83 28.25 -21.64
N ALA A 572 13.92 27.92 -20.94
CA ALA A 572 15.27 28.39 -21.32
C ALA A 572 16.11 27.38 -22.14
N ASP A 573 15.87 26.07 -22.06
CA ASP A 573 16.79 25.05 -22.61
C ASP A 573 16.40 24.51 -24.01
N ARG A 574 15.83 25.35 -24.89
CA ARG A 574 15.51 24.95 -26.28
C ARG A 574 16.04 25.87 -27.37
N GLN A 575 17.03 26.72 -27.07
CA GLN A 575 17.51 27.68 -28.06
C GLN A 575 19.00 27.72 -28.38
N ASN A 576 19.85 26.88 -27.81
CA ASN A 576 21.26 26.82 -28.23
C ASN A 576 21.67 25.36 -28.45
N ASP A 577 21.78 24.98 -29.72
CA ASP A 577 22.96 24.30 -30.31
C ASP A 577 22.50 23.56 -31.58
N GLU A 578 22.40 24.34 -32.67
CA GLU A 578 22.69 23.86 -34.01
C GLU A 578 24.22 23.86 -34.18
N ASP A 579 24.81 22.67 -34.33
CA ASP A 579 25.89 22.33 -35.28
C ASP A 579 26.13 20.81 -35.29
#